data_AF-H8I6D7-F1
#
_entry.id   AF-H8I6D7-F1
#
_cell.length_a   1.000
_cell.length_b   1.000
_cell.length_c   1.000
_cell.angle_alpha   90.00
_cell.angle_beta   90.00
_cell.angle_gamma   90.00
#
_symmetry.space_group_name_H-M   'P 1'
#
loop_
_entity.id
_entity.type
_entity.pdbx_description
1 polymer ?
#
loop_
_entity_poly.entity_id
_entity_poly.type
_entity_poly.pdbx_seq_one_letter_code
_entity_poly.pdbx_strand_id
1 'polypeptide(L)'
;MVTLAQTGESLAIVKGKLCFFVAFDTGGEVDKATLSNVFKVQAGPEYNKPVEVTFGAVTGLIVSEETNKICGVLSQADVFAMGVGIIRLEFDIPEGMTVQDIILAMHVNGVFVDGLDLNSYVSRKIGEVREQLRGYVRVKAYFAPTRKYSMLKLDKYTPPLDQAGLKAQYGEEITRFLSGESSPRRLHGKEIADKLSHDISYYDEDLFLVSYEAAFVKGCDDYFNELRLYLELAQALAFLYHVYDWRIDAEISQAFKAIKDYQSMSLVGQLFGQSTRRLEKALLKVSEIKLDILDNLEDLMNPLKLTSDWYYQGAYDHLIRILKVKEYENVVTQKIDALEDLYSTAQELSYSKTLLIAEVVVILLIAFEVIAFLPH
;
A
#
# COMPACT_ATOMS: atom_id res chain seq x y z
N MET A 1 -0.62 -15.29 42.51
CA MET A 1 -2.07 -15.09 42.28
C MET A 1 -2.19 -13.96 41.27
N VAL A 2 -2.50 -14.29 40.02
CA VAL A 2 -2.76 -13.28 38.98
C VAL A 2 -4.15 -12.76 39.25
N THR A 3 -4.25 -11.53 39.75
CA THR A 3 -5.52 -10.82 39.86
C THR A 3 -6.00 -10.59 38.43
N LEU A 4 -7.01 -11.33 37.99
CA LEU A 4 -7.69 -11.06 36.73
C LEU A 4 -8.21 -9.62 36.83
N ALA A 5 -7.88 -8.77 35.85
CA ALA A 5 -8.45 -7.44 35.73
C ALA A 5 -9.98 -7.54 35.92
N GLN A 6 -10.54 -6.68 36.78
CA GLN A 6 -11.99 -6.61 36.92
C GLN A 6 -12.56 -6.25 35.55
N THR A 7 -13.50 -7.06 35.06
CA THR A 7 -14.18 -6.84 33.79
C THR A 7 -14.68 -5.40 33.70
N GLY A 8 -13.98 -4.55 32.95
CA GLY A 8 -14.33 -3.14 32.74
C GLY A 8 -13.18 -2.13 32.88
N GLU A 9 -12.04 -2.47 33.51
CA GLU A 9 -10.91 -1.53 33.62
C GLU A 9 -9.98 -1.61 32.40
N SER A 10 -9.84 -0.50 31.68
CA SER A 10 -8.93 -0.35 30.53
C SER A 10 -7.47 -0.19 30.98
N LEU A 11 -6.51 -0.65 30.17
CA LEU A 11 -5.10 -0.50 30.49
C LEU A 11 -4.68 0.97 30.50
N ALA A 12 -4.18 1.47 31.63
CA ALA A 12 -3.73 2.85 31.77
C ALA A 12 -2.33 3.05 31.18
N ILE A 13 -2.18 4.00 30.27
CA ILE A 13 -0.94 4.34 29.60
C ILE A 13 -0.23 5.44 30.39
N VAL A 14 0.96 5.12 30.91
CA VAL A 14 1.82 6.08 31.62
C VAL A 14 2.79 6.74 30.65
N LYS A 15 3.33 5.95 29.72
CA LYS A 15 4.18 6.42 28.63
C LYS A 15 4.02 5.50 27.43
N GLY A 16 3.80 6.08 26.25
CA GLY A 16 3.71 5.34 25.01
C GLY A 16 3.59 6.28 23.82
N LYS A 17 3.55 5.69 22.63
CA LYS A 17 3.36 6.39 21.37
C LYS A 17 2.19 5.80 20.60
N LEU A 18 1.40 6.67 19.99
CA LEU A 18 0.42 6.30 18.97
C LEU A 18 0.93 6.78 17.62
N CYS A 19 1.21 5.85 16.72
CA CYS A 19 1.69 6.16 15.38
C CYS A 19 0.59 5.91 14.35
N PHE A 20 0.45 6.83 13.39
CA PHE A 20 -0.34 6.61 12.18
C PHE A 20 0.58 6.60 10.97
N PHE A 21 0.40 5.60 10.11
CA PHE A 21 1.03 5.48 8.81
C PHE A 21 -0.04 5.62 7.75
N VAL A 22 0.06 6.63 6.89
CA VAL A 22 -0.89 6.83 5.80
C VAL A 22 -0.17 6.73 4.47
N ALA A 23 -0.34 5.58 3.81
CA ALA A 23 0.22 5.32 2.50
C ALA A 23 -0.55 6.06 1.40
N PHE A 24 0.19 6.62 0.44
CA PHE A 24 -0.34 7.37 -0.69
C PHE A 24 0.54 7.22 -1.94
N ASP A 25 -0.07 7.42 -3.11
CA ASP A 25 0.65 7.41 -4.39
C ASP A 25 1.36 8.76 -4.60
N THR A 26 2.67 8.73 -4.82
CA THR A 26 3.47 9.94 -5.09
C THR A 26 3.34 10.41 -6.54
N GLY A 27 2.79 9.56 -7.42
CA GLY A 27 2.57 9.81 -8.84
C GLY A 27 3.41 8.92 -9.76
N GLY A 28 4.40 8.22 -9.23
CA GLY A 28 5.26 7.33 -10.00
C GLY A 28 6.66 7.24 -9.41
N GLU A 29 7.47 6.38 -10.01
CA GLU A 29 8.83 6.13 -9.53
C GLU A 29 9.73 7.35 -9.67
N VAL A 30 10.57 7.56 -8.66
CA VAL A 30 11.59 8.60 -8.61
C VAL A 30 12.82 8.01 -7.94
N ASP A 31 13.98 8.13 -8.60
CA ASP A 31 15.21 7.56 -8.05
C ASP A 31 15.62 8.22 -6.73
N LYS A 32 16.32 7.46 -5.88
CA LYS A 32 16.72 7.93 -4.55
C LYS A 32 17.59 9.18 -4.57
N ALA A 33 18.48 9.33 -5.55
CA ALA A 33 19.35 10.51 -5.60
C ALA A 33 18.51 11.78 -5.86
N THR A 34 17.53 11.68 -6.76
CA THR A 34 16.55 12.74 -6.98
C THR A 34 15.72 13.02 -5.73
N LEU A 35 15.17 11.99 -5.06
CA LEU A 35 14.41 12.16 -3.82
C LEU A 35 15.24 12.86 -2.73
N SER A 36 16.47 12.40 -2.49
CA SER A 36 17.40 12.99 -1.53
C SER A 36 17.71 14.46 -1.84
N ASN A 37 17.89 14.81 -3.12
CA ASN A 37 18.15 16.18 -3.54
C ASN A 37 16.93 17.08 -3.37
N VAL A 38 15.74 16.60 -3.73
CA VAL A 38 14.48 17.36 -3.63
C VAL A 38 14.16 17.68 -2.18
N PHE A 39 14.23 16.68 -1.30
CA PHE A 39 13.91 16.84 0.12
C PHE A 39 15.08 17.33 0.97
N LYS A 40 16.29 17.40 0.39
CA LYS A 40 17.53 17.79 1.08
C LYS A 40 17.84 16.89 2.28
N VAL A 41 17.59 15.59 2.12
CA VAL A 41 17.86 14.57 3.13
C VAL A 41 18.82 13.54 2.57
N GLN A 42 19.81 13.15 3.37
CA GLN A 42 20.73 12.08 3.02
C GLN A 42 20.02 10.73 3.22
N ALA A 43 19.82 9.98 2.13
CA ALA A 43 19.29 8.63 2.17
C ALA A 43 20.37 7.62 1.73
N GLY A 44 20.36 6.44 2.33
CA GLY A 44 21.21 5.33 1.90
C GLY A 44 20.79 4.79 0.52
N PRO A 45 21.67 4.05 -0.18
CA PRO A 45 21.41 3.56 -1.53
C PRO A 45 20.36 2.43 -1.58
N GLU A 46 19.98 1.84 -0.44
CA GLU A 46 19.18 0.62 -0.41
C GLU A 46 17.74 0.86 -0.87
N TYR A 47 17.33 0.29 -2.01
CA TYR A 47 16.02 0.55 -2.64
C TYR A 47 14.82 0.25 -1.72
N ASN A 48 14.98 -0.71 -0.81
CA ASN A 48 13.98 -1.12 0.19
C ASN A 48 13.75 -0.13 1.34
N LYS A 49 14.59 0.90 1.49
CA LYS A 49 14.45 1.93 2.53
C LYS A 49 13.87 3.23 1.95
N PRO A 50 12.97 3.91 2.68
CA PRO A 50 12.47 5.21 2.25
C PRO A 50 13.53 6.30 2.36
N VAL A 51 13.27 7.44 1.71
CA VAL A 51 13.86 8.73 2.08
C VAL A 51 12.98 9.34 3.17
N GLU A 52 13.49 9.41 4.40
CA GLU A 52 12.74 9.91 5.56
C GLU A 52 12.80 11.43 5.65
N VAL A 53 11.68 12.10 5.40
CA VAL A 53 11.55 13.56 5.39
C VAL A 53 10.87 14.02 6.67
N THR A 54 11.55 14.82 7.49
CA THR A 54 10.96 15.34 8.73
C THR A 54 10.31 16.70 8.51
N PHE A 55 9.00 16.81 8.76
CA PHE A 55 8.28 18.08 8.71
C PHE A 55 8.43 18.89 10.01
N GLY A 56 8.70 18.21 11.12
CA GLY A 56 8.98 18.82 12.42
C GLY A 56 8.01 18.36 13.51
N ALA A 57 8.20 18.89 14.71
CA ALA A 57 7.31 18.68 15.84
C ALA A 57 6.13 19.66 15.78
N VAL A 58 4.92 19.15 15.95
CA VAL A 58 3.68 19.92 15.94
C VAL A 58 2.81 19.53 17.13
N THR A 59 1.75 20.29 17.39
CA THR A 59 0.82 20.01 18.47
C THR A 59 -0.26 19.04 18.02
N GLY A 60 -0.48 17.99 18.80
CA GLY A 60 -1.59 17.06 18.65
C GLY A 60 -2.66 17.26 19.72
N LEU A 61 -3.87 16.85 19.42
CA LEU A 61 -4.96 16.75 20.38
C LEU A 61 -5.66 15.41 20.17
N ILE A 62 -5.77 14.63 21.25
CA ILE A 62 -6.52 13.37 21.29
C ILE A 62 -7.77 13.64 22.13
N VAL A 63 -8.94 13.45 21.51
CA VAL A 63 -10.28 13.65 22.06
C VAL A 63 -10.97 12.30 22.17
N SER A 64 -11.23 11.86 23.40
CA SER A 64 -12.17 10.79 23.73
C SER A 64 -13.43 11.38 24.38
N GLU A 65 -14.44 10.56 24.67
CA GLU A 65 -15.67 11.03 25.32
C GLU A 65 -15.42 11.66 26.70
N GLU A 66 -14.41 11.16 27.41
CA GLU A 66 -14.13 11.53 28.80
C GLU A 66 -12.80 12.30 28.95
N THR A 67 -11.88 12.18 27.99
CA THR A 67 -10.54 12.79 28.09
C THR A 67 -10.13 13.55 26.83
N ASN A 68 -9.71 14.80 27.03
CA ASN A 68 -9.11 15.65 25.99
C ASN A 68 -7.70 16.01 26.41
N LYS A 69 -6.69 15.55 25.66
CA LYS A 69 -5.29 15.82 26.00
C LYS A 69 -4.51 16.33 24.80
N ILE A 70 -3.76 17.40 25.05
CA ILE A 70 -2.78 17.95 24.11
C ILE A 70 -1.49 17.15 24.24
N CYS A 71 -0.86 16.86 23.12
CA CYS A 71 0.39 16.08 23.02
C CYS A 71 1.36 16.68 21.99
N GLY A 72 2.61 16.25 22.06
CA GLY A 72 3.58 16.45 20.98
C GLY A 72 3.34 15.42 19.87
N VAL A 73 3.50 15.85 18.62
CA VAL A 73 3.42 14.98 17.44
C VAL A 73 4.64 15.21 16.57
N LEU A 74 5.39 14.15 16.28
CA LEU A 74 6.42 14.17 15.25
C LEU A 74 5.78 13.85 13.90
N SER A 75 5.93 14.77 12.94
CA SER A 75 5.36 14.65 11.60
C SER A 75 6.46 14.40 10.57
N GLN A 76 6.34 13.29 9.83
CA GLN A 76 7.33 12.82 8.85
C GLN A 76 6.65 12.27 7.59
N ALA A 77 7.42 12.16 6.51
CA ALA A 77 7.05 11.44 5.32
C ALA A 77 8.17 10.49 4.91
N ASP A 78 7.85 9.22 4.77
CA ASP A 78 8.75 8.17 4.33
C ASP A 78 8.46 7.92 2.84
N VAL A 79 9.33 8.39 1.95
CA VAL A 79 9.11 8.36 0.49
C VAL A 79 9.95 7.27 -0.16
N PHE A 80 9.30 6.25 -0.70
CA PHE A 80 9.94 5.14 -1.41
C PHE A 80 10.14 5.45 -2.89
N ALA A 81 11.26 4.99 -3.44
CA ALA A 81 11.60 5.20 -4.85
C ALA A 81 10.62 4.53 -5.83
N MET A 82 9.94 3.47 -5.39
CA MET A 82 8.88 2.75 -6.13
C MET A 82 7.57 3.55 -6.31
N GLY A 83 7.55 4.84 -5.93
CA GLY A 83 6.41 5.72 -6.16
C GLY A 83 5.35 5.73 -5.05
N VAL A 84 5.66 5.17 -3.87
CA VAL A 84 4.77 5.22 -2.69
C VAL A 84 5.36 6.10 -1.60
N GLY A 85 4.53 6.90 -0.95
CA GLY A 85 4.89 7.65 0.25
C GLY A 85 4.04 7.21 1.43
N ILE A 86 4.58 7.34 2.63
CA ILE A 86 3.85 7.14 3.89
C ILE A 86 3.99 8.42 4.71
N ILE A 87 2.86 9.07 5.02
CA ILE A 87 2.86 10.11 6.06
C ILE A 87 2.85 9.40 7.41
N ARG A 88 3.89 9.62 8.21
CA ARG A 88 4.04 9.06 9.55
C ARG A 88 3.85 10.16 10.60
N LEU A 89 2.92 9.91 11.51
CA LEU A 89 2.59 10.81 12.62
C LEU A 89 2.76 10.07 13.93
N GLU A 90 3.72 10.46 14.75
CA GLU A 90 3.97 9.85 16.06
C GLU A 90 3.51 10.78 17.18
N PHE A 91 2.45 10.39 17.89
CA PHE A 91 1.89 11.11 19.02
C PHE A 91 2.49 10.59 20.32
N ASP A 92 3.02 11.48 21.14
CA ASP A 92 3.39 11.16 22.52
C ASP A 92 2.11 11.05 23.35
N ILE A 93 1.76 9.86 23.83
CA ILE A 93 0.51 9.63 24.56
C ILE A 93 0.58 10.31 25.93
N PRO A 94 -0.31 11.27 26.23
CA PRO A 94 -0.32 11.95 27.53
C PRO A 94 -0.67 11.01 28.68
N GLU A 95 -0.07 11.26 29.84
CA GLU A 95 -0.35 10.49 31.06
C GLU A 95 -1.84 10.57 31.45
N GLY A 96 -2.36 9.40 31.86
CA GLY A 96 -3.75 9.23 32.30
C GLY A 96 -4.74 8.88 31.19
N MET A 97 -4.28 8.70 29.95
CA MET A 97 -5.07 8.06 28.90
C MET A 97 -5.02 6.54 29.03
N THR A 98 -6.11 5.89 28.66
CA THR A 98 -6.22 4.44 28.59
C THR A 98 -6.15 3.93 27.15
N VAL A 99 -5.95 2.63 26.94
CA VAL A 99 -6.03 2.04 25.60
C VAL A 99 -7.43 2.22 25.00
N GLN A 100 -8.48 2.15 25.83
CA GLN A 100 -9.85 2.40 25.40
C GLN A 100 -10.06 3.85 24.94
N ASP A 101 -9.47 4.85 25.62
CA ASP A 101 -9.51 6.25 25.16
C ASP A 101 -8.93 6.40 23.75
N ILE A 102 -7.83 5.71 23.47
CA ILE A 102 -7.18 5.71 22.15
C ILE A 102 -8.09 5.07 21.10
N ILE A 103 -8.68 3.91 21.39
CA ILE A 103 -9.61 3.23 20.48
C ILE A 103 -10.80 4.13 20.16
N LEU A 104 -11.40 4.76 21.18
CA LEU A 104 -12.54 5.67 21.01
C LEU A 104 -12.16 6.90 20.20
N ALA A 105 -11.03 7.55 20.51
CA ALA A 105 -10.56 8.72 19.78
C ALA A 105 -10.33 8.43 18.29
N MET A 106 -9.79 7.25 17.95
CA MET A 106 -9.65 6.82 16.55
C MET A 106 -10.98 6.60 15.85
N HIS A 107 -12.00 6.11 16.56
CA HIS A 107 -13.31 5.79 15.99
C HIS A 107 -14.17 7.04 15.75
N VAL A 108 -14.14 8.01 16.67
CA VAL A 108 -14.92 9.26 16.56
C VAL A 108 -14.21 10.34 15.73
N ASN A 109 -13.08 10.01 15.09
CA ASN A 109 -12.18 10.98 14.43
C ASN A 109 -11.74 12.11 15.37
N GLY A 110 -11.52 11.80 16.66
CA GLY A 110 -11.09 12.71 17.71
C GLY A 110 -9.59 12.99 17.71
N VAL A 111 -8.87 12.71 16.62
CA VAL A 111 -7.42 12.92 16.52
C VAL A 111 -7.17 14.14 15.64
N PHE A 112 -6.51 15.14 16.21
CA PHE A 112 -6.19 16.40 15.54
C PHE A 112 -4.69 16.68 15.59
N VAL A 113 -4.19 17.34 14.54
CA VAL A 113 -2.79 17.73 14.38
C VAL A 113 -2.75 19.15 13.84
N ASP A 114 -2.05 20.05 14.54
CA ASP A 114 -1.88 21.45 14.15
C ASP A 114 -3.23 22.16 13.89
N GLY A 115 -4.23 21.87 14.72
CA GLY A 115 -5.59 22.43 14.62
C GLY A 115 -6.48 21.85 13.52
N LEU A 116 -6.00 20.87 12.76
CA LEU A 116 -6.75 20.16 11.72
C LEU A 116 -7.12 18.75 12.17
N ASP A 117 -8.21 18.19 11.68
CA ASP A 117 -8.45 16.75 11.84
C ASP A 117 -7.35 15.95 11.13
N LEU A 118 -7.11 14.72 11.59
CA LEU A 118 -6.05 13.85 11.08
C LEU A 118 -6.05 13.72 9.55
N ASN A 119 -7.22 13.52 8.93
CA ASN A 119 -7.31 13.31 7.49
C ASN A 119 -7.00 14.60 6.72
N SER A 120 -7.47 15.75 7.20
CA SER A 120 -7.17 17.06 6.60
C SER A 120 -5.68 17.40 6.70
N TYR A 121 -5.06 17.17 7.85
CA TYR A 121 -3.62 17.38 8.03
C TYR A 121 -2.80 16.49 7.08
N VAL A 122 -3.13 15.19 7.05
CA VAL A 122 -2.46 14.23 6.17
C VAL A 122 -2.64 14.60 4.70
N SER A 123 -3.85 14.97 4.28
CA SER A 123 -4.12 15.38 2.89
C SER A 123 -3.31 16.60 2.48
N ARG A 124 -3.16 17.58 3.38
CA ARG A 124 -2.28 18.74 3.18
C ARG A 124 -0.83 18.31 2.99
N LYS A 125 -0.30 17.43 3.86
CA LYS A 125 1.08 16.93 3.75
C LYS A 125 1.34 16.10 2.51
N ILE A 126 0.38 15.27 2.10
CA ILE A 126 0.43 14.57 0.81
C ILE A 126 0.54 15.56 -0.35
N GLY A 127 -0.26 16.64 -0.32
CA GLY A 127 -0.19 17.71 -1.31
C GLY A 127 1.18 18.40 -1.36
N GLU A 128 1.75 18.72 -0.20
CA GLU A 128 3.09 19.32 -0.07
C GLU A 128 4.18 18.41 -0.65
N VAL A 129 4.10 17.09 -0.42
CA VAL A 129 5.04 16.10 -0.99
C VAL A 129 4.87 16.00 -2.51
N ARG A 130 3.63 15.85 -3.00
CA ARG A 130 3.33 15.72 -4.43
C ARG A 130 3.77 16.95 -5.22
N GLU A 131 3.57 18.16 -4.69
CA GLU A 131 3.99 19.37 -5.40
C GLU A 131 5.51 19.45 -5.56
N GLN A 132 6.28 19.01 -4.55
CA GLN A 132 7.74 18.94 -4.66
C GLN A 132 8.20 17.91 -5.71
N LEU A 133 7.46 16.81 -5.88
CA LEU A 133 7.78 15.74 -6.82
C LEU A 133 7.24 15.96 -8.24
N ARG A 134 6.32 16.91 -8.43
CA ARG A 134 5.59 17.14 -9.68
C ARG A 134 6.47 17.28 -10.92
N GLY A 135 7.68 17.84 -10.78
CA GLY A 135 8.63 18.02 -11.89
C GLY A 135 9.44 16.77 -12.26
N TYR A 136 9.39 15.72 -11.43
CA TYR A 136 10.23 14.53 -11.55
C TYR A 136 9.45 13.27 -11.91
N VAL A 137 8.14 13.28 -11.66
CA VAL A 137 7.25 12.16 -11.95
C VAL A 137 6.88 12.15 -13.44
N ARG A 138 7.05 10.99 -14.09
CA ARG A 138 6.79 10.80 -15.53
C ARG A 138 5.32 10.53 -15.88
N VAL A 139 4.53 10.06 -14.92
CA VAL A 139 3.15 9.58 -15.15
C VAL A 139 2.12 10.59 -14.60
N LYS A 140 1.05 10.82 -15.36
CA LYS A 140 0.02 11.84 -15.05
C LYS A 140 -1.10 11.33 -14.13
N ALA A 141 -1.13 10.03 -13.84
CA ALA A 141 -2.24 9.37 -13.17
C ALA A 141 -1.91 9.16 -11.69
N TYR A 142 -2.67 9.83 -10.81
CA TYR A 142 -2.57 9.67 -9.36
C TYR A 142 -3.68 8.76 -8.85
N PHE A 143 -3.31 7.78 -8.05
CA PHE A 143 -4.25 7.04 -7.23
C PHE A 143 -4.63 7.90 -6.01
N ALA A 144 -5.89 8.35 -6.00
CA ALA A 144 -6.40 9.24 -4.96
C ALA A 144 -6.62 8.59 -3.59
N PRO A 145 -7.09 7.33 -3.49
CA PRO A 145 -7.27 6.68 -2.20
C PRO A 145 -5.97 6.60 -1.39
N THR A 146 -6.12 6.62 -0.08
CA THR A 146 -5.02 6.42 0.88
C THR A 146 -5.33 5.21 1.76
N ARG A 147 -4.30 4.65 2.39
CA ARG A 147 -4.47 3.55 3.35
C ARG A 147 -3.84 3.91 4.69
N LYS A 148 -4.68 3.94 5.73
CA LYS A 148 -4.26 4.21 7.11
C LYS A 148 -3.93 2.91 7.84
N TYR A 149 -2.88 2.94 8.64
CA TYR A 149 -2.48 1.90 9.57
C TYR A 149 -2.08 2.54 10.90
N SER A 150 -2.48 1.95 12.01
CA SER A 150 -2.20 2.49 13.35
C SER A 150 -1.21 1.60 14.09
N MET A 151 -0.38 2.16 14.94
CA MET A 151 0.47 1.39 15.85
C MET A 151 0.47 2.01 17.23
N LEU A 152 0.26 1.18 18.25
CA LEU A 152 0.32 1.58 19.65
C LEU A 152 1.55 0.95 20.29
N LYS A 153 2.57 1.75 20.60
CA LYS A 153 3.76 1.32 21.34
C LYS A 153 3.63 1.75 22.81
N LEU A 154 3.67 0.81 23.74
CA LEU A 154 3.64 1.08 25.17
C LEU A 154 5.05 0.95 25.76
N ASP A 155 5.52 2.02 26.41
CA ASP A 155 6.78 2.02 27.16
C ASP A 155 6.54 1.76 28.65
N LYS A 156 5.49 2.37 29.22
CA LYS A 156 5.07 2.21 30.62
C LYS A 156 3.55 2.25 30.74
N TYR A 157 3.00 1.36 31.56
CA TYR A 157 1.56 1.21 31.76
C TYR A 157 1.27 0.67 33.16
N THR A 158 0.03 0.84 33.61
CA THR A 158 -0.45 0.41 34.92
C THR A 158 -1.72 -0.43 34.74
N PRO A 159 -1.83 -1.60 35.40
CA PRO A 159 -0.84 -2.24 36.26
C PRO A 159 0.40 -2.74 35.47
N PRO A 160 1.59 -2.82 36.11
CA PRO A 160 2.76 -3.38 35.46
C PRO A 160 2.54 -4.88 35.23
N LEU A 161 2.55 -5.28 33.97
CA LEU A 161 2.37 -6.67 33.52
C LEU A 161 3.47 -7.04 32.53
N ASP A 162 3.84 -8.32 32.52
CA ASP A 162 4.64 -8.90 31.45
C ASP A 162 3.79 -9.14 30.19
N GLN A 163 4.44 -9.63 29.12
CA GLN A 163 3.78 -9.91 27.84
C GLN A 163 2.65 -10.94 27.99
N ALA A 164 2.86 -12.02 28.76
CA ALA A 164 1.83 -13.03 29.03
C ALA A 164 0.65 -12.45 29.83
N GLY A 165 0.91 -11.63 30.84
CA GLY A 165 -0.11 -10.94 31.64
C GLY A 165 -0.93 -9.96 30.80
N LEU A 166 -0.31 -9.21 29.89
CA LEU A 166 -1.00 -8.35 28.93
C LEU A 166 -1.96 -9.16 28.05
N LYS A 167 -1.48 -10.27 27.44
CA LYS A 167 -2.34 -11.14 26.61
C LYS A 167 -3.50 -11.72 27.41
N ALA A 168 -3.26 -12.15 28.64
CA ALA A 168 -4.27 -12.79 29.47
C ALA A 168 -5.34 -11.82 29.99
N GLN A 169 -4.95 -10.61 30.41
CA GLN A 169 -5.85 -9.66 31.06
C GLN A 169 -6.46 -8.65 30.08
N TYR A 170 -5.68 -8.20 29.10
CA TYR A 170 -6.04 -7.14 28.15
C TYR A 170 -6.13 -7.64 26.70
N GLY A 171 -6.10 -8.96 26.48
CA GLY A 171 -6.13 -9.55 25.14
C GLY A 171 -7.32 -9.12 24.29
N GLU A 172 -8.52 -8.99 24.87
CA GLU A 172 -9.71 -8.50 24.15
C GLU A 172 -9.57 -7.03 23.74
N GLU A 173 -9.05 -6.17 24.61
CA GLU A 173 -8.82 -4.74 24.33
C GLU A 173 -7.71 -4.52 23.29
N ILE A 174 -6.61 -5.25 23.41
CA ILE A 174 -5.53 -5.26 22.41
C ILE A 174 -6.09 -5.72 21.07
N THR A 175 -6.93 -6.75 21.05
CA THR A 175 -7.57 -7.23 19.82
C THR A 175 -8.48 -6.17 19.21
N ARG A 176 -9.26 -5.42 20.00
CA ARG A 176 -10.07 -4.30 19.49
C ARG A 176 -9.22 -3.25 18.80
N PHE A 177 -8.11 -2.84 19.43
CA PHE A 177 -7.16 -1.91 18.83
C PHE A 177 -6.61 -2.47 17.51
N LEU A 178 -6.13 -3.72 17.53
CA LEU A 178 -5.57 -4.39 16.35
C LEU A 178 -6.57 -4.51 15.20
N SER A 179 -7.86 -4.66 15.47
CA SER A 179 -8.92 -4.78 14.45
C SER A 179 -9.54 -3.44 14.06
N GLY A 180 -9.17 -2.33 14.70
CA GLY A 180 -9.83 -1.04 14.51
C GLY A 180 -11.31 -1.03 14.91
N GLU A 181 -11.72 -1.95 15.80
CA GLU A 181 -13.09 -2.12 16.27
C GLU A 181 -13.29 -1.35 17.57
N SER A 182 -14.39 -0.59 17.66
CA SER A 182 -14.76 0.22 18.83
C SER A 182 -15.99 -0.31 19.55
N SER A 183 -16.70 -1.26 18.95
CA SER A 183 -17.93 -1.81 19.49
C SER A 183 -17.68 -2.40 20.88
N PRO A 184 -18.55 -2.13 21.87
CA PRO A 184 -18.48 -2.75 23.19
C PRO A 184 -18.93 -4.22 23.17
N ARG A 185 -19.36 -4.74 22.02
CA ARG A 185 -19.75 -6.14 21.89
C ARG A 185 -18.56 -7.05 22.15
N ARG A 186 -18.81 -8.13 22.88
CA ARG A 186 -17.78 -9.13 23.17
C ARG A 186 -17.22 -9.71 21.87
N LEU A 187 -15.90 -9.73 21.75
CA LEU A 187 -15.23 -10.37 20.62
C LEU A 187 -15.31 -11.89 20.75
N HIS A 188 -15.39 -12.58 19.62
CA HIS A 188 -15.35 -14.03 19.62
C HIS A 188 -13.96 -14.51 20.06
N GLY A 189 -13.88 -15.50 20.97
CA GLY A 189 -12.58 -15.95 21.51
C GLY A 189 -11.59 -16.43 20.45
N LYS A 190 -12.09 -16.96 19.32
CA LYS A 190 -11.27 -17.29 18.14
C LYS A 190 -10.56 -16.07 17.55
N GLU A 191 -11.23 -14.93 17.44
CA GLU A 191 -10.64 -13.70 16.90
C GLU A 191 -9.53 -13.18 17.80
N ILE A 192 -9.77 -13.20 19.12
CA ILE A 192 -8.79 -12.81 20.13
C ILE A 192 -7.56 -13.74 20.04
N ALA A 193 -7.76 -15.05 20.04
CA ALA A 193 -6.66 -16.01 19.97
C ALA A 193 -5.85 -15.88 18.67
N ASP A 194 -6.53 -15.67 17.53
CA ASP A 194 -5.89 -15.50 16.22
C ASP A 194 -5.02 -14.23 16.18
N LYS A 195 -5.58 -13.07 16.52
CA LYS A 195 -4.84 -11.79 16.53
C LYS A 195 -3.67 -11.79 17.52
N LEU A 196 -3.84 -12.38 18.71
CA LEU A 196 -2.75 -12.48 19.70
C LEU A 196 -1.66 -13.51 19.33
N SER A 197 -1.90 -14.35 18.33
CA SER A 197 -0.92 -15.32 17.82
C SER A 197 0.05 -14.74 16.79
N HIS A 198 -0.29 -13.58 16.20
CA HIS A 198 0.54 -12.85 15.23
C HIS A 198 1.65 -12.04 15.92
N ASP A 199 2.45 -12.71 16.75
CA ASP A 199 3.54 -12.15 17.53
C ASP A 199 4.87 -12.37 16.79
N ILE A 200 5.59 -11.27 16.51
CA ILE A 200 6.89 -11.29 15.83
C ILE A 200 8.06 -10.95 16.76
N SER A 201 7.86 -10.94 18.08
CA SER A 201 8.90 -10.58 19.05
C SER A 201 10.09 -11.54 19.06
N TYR A 202 11.28 -11.02 19.37
CA TYR A 202 12.49 -11.83 19.52
C TYR A 202 12.69 -12.35 20.95
N TYR A 203 12.45 -11.48 21.95
CA TYR A 203 12.63 -11.80 23.37
C TYR A 203 11.29 -12.05 24.06
N ASP A 204 11.31 -12.86 25.13
CA ASP A 204 10.11 -13.28 25.88
C ASP A 204 9.39 -12.10 26.58
N GLU A 205 10.14 -11.07 26.97
CA GLU A 205 9.60 -9.85 27.55
C GLU A 205 8.88 -8.98 26.53
N ASP A 206 9.19 -9.11 25.25
CA ASP A 206 8.72 -8.23 24.20
C ASP A 206 7.39 -8.72 23.62
N LEU A 207 6.59 -7.77 23.13
CA LEU A 207 5.35 -8.06 22.43
C LEU A 207 5.23 -7.17 21.20
N PHE A 208 5.29 -7.74 20.01
CA PHE A 208 5.04 -7.05 18.75
C PHE A 208 3.96 -7.84 18.02
N LEU A 209 2.72 -7.43 18.21
CA LEU A 209 1.57 -7.99 17.54
C LEU A 209 1.29 -7.21 16.27
N VAL A 210 1.10 -7.93 15.16
CA VAL A 210 0.79 -7.33 13.87
C VAL A 210 -0.58 -7.82 13.41
N SER A 211 -1.34 -6.90 12.85
CA SER A 211 -2.62 -7.15 12.22
C SER A 211 -2.67 -6.43 10.87
N TYR A 212 -3.69 -6.73 10.06
CA TYR A 212 -3.93 -6.07 8.78
C TYR A 212 -4.24 -4.57 8.94
N GLU A 213 -4.87 -4.17 10.04
CA GLU A 213 -5.31 -2.80 10.31
C GLU A 213 -4.35 -2.02 11.23
N ALA A 214 -3.68 -2.69 12.17
CA ALA A 214 -2.85 -2.04 13.16
C ALA A 214 -1.79 -2.97 13.80
N ALA A 215 -0.84 -2.38 14.53
CA ALA A 215 0.17 -3.11 15.30
C ALA A 215 0.18 -2.67 16.77
N PHE A 216 0.47 -3.59 17.68
CA PHE A 216 0.62 -3.29 19.10
C PHE A 216 2.01 -3.72 19.55
N VAL A 217 2.74 -2.81 20.22
CA VAL A 217 4.12 -3.01 20.62
C VAL A 217 4.30 -2.76 22.11
N LYS A 218 5.00 -3.65 22.80
CA LYS A 218 5.57 -3.45 24.14
C LYS A 218 7.03 -3.87 24.08
N GLY A 219 7.92 -2.98 24.51
CA GLY A 219 9.37 -3.21 24.43
C GLY A 219 9.91 -3.15 22.99
N CYS A 220 10.78 -4.11 22.64
CA CYS A 220 11.52 -4.20 21.38
C CYS A 220 12.54 -3.06 21.18
N ASP A 221 12.97 -2.36 22.24
CA ASP A 221 13.69 -1.08 22.10
C ASP A 221 14.98 -1.19 21.27
N ASP A 222 15.65 -2.35 21.29
CA ASP A 222 16.91 -2.60 20.59
C ASP A 222 16.75 -2.94 19.09
N TYR A 223 15.55 -3.31 18.62
CA TYR A 223 15.30 -3.77 17.25
C TYR A 223 13.98 -3.24 16.63
N PHE A 224 13.30 -2.34 17.34
CA PHE A 224 12.02 -1.77 16.93
C PHE A 224 12.13 -0.99 15.61
N ASN A 225 13.24 -0.28 15.41
CA ASN A 225 13.42 0.56 14.23
C ASN A 225 13.47 -0.28 12.94
N GLU A 226 14.15 -1.42 12.98
CA GLU A 226 14.24 -2.38 11.89
C GLU A 226 12.86 -2.96 11.58
N LEU A 227 12.13 -3.43 12.60
CA LEU A 227 10.78 -3.96 12.42
C LEU A 227 9.78 -2.90 11.92
N ARG A 228 9.89 -1.65 12.38
CA ARG A 228 9.10 -0.52 11.86
C ARG A 228 9.35 -0.32 10.37
N LEU A 229 10.62 -0.27 9.95
CA LEU A 229 10.98 -0.09 8.55
C LEU A 229 10.47 -1.25 7.67
N TYR A 230 10.53 -2.48 8.16
CA TYR A 230 9.96 -3.64 7.49
C TYR A 230 8.44 -3.59 7.38
N LEU A 231 7.76 -3.14 8.44
CA LEU A 231 6.32 -2.91 8.42
C LEU A 231 5.94 -1.83 7.40
N GLU A 232 6.65 -0.70 7.39
CA GLU A 232 6.43 0.37 6.42
C GLU A 232 6.67 -0.09 4.98
N LEU A 233 7.73 -0.86 4.74
CA LEU A 233 7.99 -1.44 3.42
C LEU A 233 6.87 -2.40 2.99
N ALA A 234 6.43 -3.30 3.87
CA ALA A 234 5.34 -4.22 3.55
C ALA A 234 4.01 -3.47 3.31
N GLN A 235 3.76 -2.39 4.06
CA GLN A 235 2.61 -1.50 3.84
C GLN A 235 2.70 -0.74 2.51
N ALA A 236 3.90 -0.24 2.16
CA ALA A 236 4.14 0.42 0.90
C ALA A 236 3.93 -0.53 -0.28
N LEU A 237 4.45 -1.76 -0.20
CA LEU A 237 4.23 -2.80 -1.22
C LEU A 237 2.76 -3.17 -1.35
N ALA A 238 2.07 -3.41 -0.23
CA ALA A 238 0.64 -3.69 -0.24
C ALA A 238 -0.14 -2.57 -0.93
N PHE A 239 0.17 -1.31 -0.60
CA PHE A 239 -0.45 -0.15 -1.22
C PHE A 239 -0.11 0.00 -2.71
N LEU A 240 1.13 -0.28 -3.10
CA LEU A 240 1.58 -0.22 -4.49
C LEU A 240 0.78 -1.18 -5.38
N TYR A 241 0.48 -2.40 -4.91
CA TYR A 241 -0.38 -3.30 -5.67
C TYR A 241 -1.82 -2.78 -5.84
N HIS A 242 -2.37 -2.01 -4.88
CA HIS A 242 -3.64 -1.29 -5.09
C HIS A 242 -3.53 -0.21 -6.16
N VAL A 243 -2.40 0.49 -6.23
CA VAL A 243 -2.12 1.47 -7.30
C VAL A 243 -2.05 0.76 -8.65
N TYR A 244 -1.37 -0.38 -8.74
CA TYR A 244 -1.29 -1.17 -9.97
C TYR A 244 -2.65 -1.73 -10.39
N ASP A 245 -3.42 -2.28 -9.47
CA ASP A 245 -4.78 -2.77 -9.74
C ASP A 245 -5.64 -1.68 -10.39
N TRP A 246 -5.63 -0.47 -9.82
CA TRP A 246 -6.33 0.68 -10.38
C TRP A 246 -5.81 1.11 -11.75
N ARG A 247 -4.48 1.13 -11.94
CA ARG A 247 -3.86 1.47 -13.24
C ARG A 247 -4.24 0.46 -14.31
N ILE A 248 -4.23 -0.82 -13.98
CA ILE A 248 -4.59 -1.90 -14.90
C ILE A 248 -6.07 -1.81 -15.25
N ASP A 249 -6.98 -1.58 -14.30
CA ASP A 249 -8.40 -1.41 -14.58
C ASP A 249 -8.66 -0.24 -15.55
N ALA A 250 -7.88 0.84 -15.44
CA ALA A 250 -7.95 1.98 -16.35
C ALA A 250 -7.43 1.64 -17.76
N GLU A 251 -6.35 0.85 -17.88
CA GLU A 251 -5.84 0.40 -19.17
C GLU A 251 -6.77 -0.66 -19.81
N ILE A 252 -7.34 -1.59 -19.03
CA ILE A 252 -8.40 -2.52 -19.47
C ILE A 252 -9.58 -1.75 -20.06
N SER A 253 -10.05 -0.71 -19.38
CA SER A 253 -11.16 0.12 -19.87
C SER A 253 -10.84 0.81 -21.21
N GLN A 254 -9.60 1.30 -21.36
CA GLN A 254 -9.12 1.89 -22.61
C GLN A 254 -8.99 0.84 -23.73
N ALA A 255 -8.52 -0.36 -23.40
CA ALA A 255 -8.43 -1.52 -24.29
C ALA A 255 -9.79 -1.85 -24.91
N PHE A 256 -10.78 -2.09 -24.06
CA PHE A 256 -12.13 -2.44 -24.48
C PHE A 256 -12.77 -1.34 -25.33
N LYS A 257 -12.54 -0.07 -24.98
CA LYS A 257 -13.00 1.06 -25.79
C LYS A 257 -12.37 1.05 -27.18
N ALA A 258 -11.06 0.83 -27.28
CA ALA A 258 -10.36 0.75 -28.56
C ALA A 258 -10.86 -0.42 -29.42
N ILE A 259 -11.13 -1.58 -28.81
CA ILE A 259 -11.71 -2.75 -29.50
C ILE A 259 -13.12 -2.44 -30.01
N LYS A 260 -13.98 -1.83 -29.18
CA LYS A 260 -15.35 -1.47 -29.58
C LYS A 260 -15.37 -0.43 -30.69
N ASP A 261 -14.55 0.61 -30.56
CA ASP A 261 -14.37 1.64 -31.58
C ASP A 261 -13.92 1.00 -32.91
N TYR A 262 -12.95 0.09 -32.87
CA TYR A 262 -12.52 -0.67 -34.06
C TYR A 262 -13.66 -1.50 -34.69
N GLN A 263 -14.46 -2.22 -33.88
CA GLN A 263 -15.58 -3.03 -34.36
C GLN A 263 -16.69 -2.19 -35.02
N SER A 264 -16.85 -0.93 -34.61
CA SER A 264 -17.86 0.00 -35.14
C SER A 264 -17.41 0.79 -36.38
N MET A 265 -16.14 0.72 -36.77
CA MET A 265 -15.64 1.38 -37.98
C MET A 265 -16.01 0.60 -39.24
N SER A 266 -16.18 1.31 -40.37
CA SER A 266 -16.35 0.66 -41.69
C SER A 266 -15.08 -0.11 -42.09
N LEU A 267 -15.18 -1.06 -43.02
CA LEU A 267 -14.04 -1.86 -43.50
C LEU A 267 -12.84 -1.01 -43.97
N VAL A 268 -13.08 0.16 -44.56
CA VAL A 268 -12.01 1.09 -44.98
C VAL A 268 -11.37 1.78 -43.76
N GLY A 269 -12.18 2.11 -42.75
CA GLY A 269 -11.70 2.66 -41.49
C GLY A 269 -10.91 1.66 -40.65
N GLN A 270 -11.25 0.37 -40.72
CA GLN A 270 -10.50 -0.71 -40.08
C GLN A 270 -9.12 -0.94 -40.72
N LEU A 271 -8.99 -0.73 -42.03
CA LEU A 271 -7.75 -0.88 -42.80
C LEU A 271 -6.74 0.27 -42.61
N PHE A 272 -7.21 1.53 -42.55
CA PHE A 272 -6.34 2.72 -42.47
C PHE A 272 -6.39 3.43 -41.10
N GLY A 273 -7.12 2.88 -40.14
CA GLY A 273 -7.35 3.49 -38.84
C GLY A 273 -6.16 3.37 -37.88
N GLN A 274 -5.92 4.41 -37.10
CA GLN A 274 -4.94 4.45 -35.99
C GLN A 274 -5.22 3.45 -34.84
N SER A 275 -6.22 2.57 -34.99
CA SER A 275 -6.72 1.70 -33.91
C SER A 275 -5.77 0.53 -33.59
N THR A 276 -5.14 -0.08 -34.59
CA THR A 276 -4.14 -1.14 -34.39
C THR A 276 -2.94 -0.63 -33.58
N ARG A 277 -2.43 0.56 -33.91
CA ARG A 277 -1.37 1.23 -33.14
C ARG A 277 -1.78 1.60 -31.72
N ARG A 278 -3.07 1.81 -31.44
CA ARG A 278 -3.57 2.07 -30.08
C ARG A 278 -3.63 0.79 -29.25
N LEU A 279 -3.99 -0.33 -29.87
CA LEU A 279 -3.97 -1.65 -29.23
C LEU A 279 -2.52 -2.08 -28.91
N GLU A 280 -1.59 -1.94 -29.86
CA GLU A 280 -0.15 -2.22 -29.64
C GLU A 280 0.44 -1.37 -28.51
N LYS A 281 0.13 -0.07 -28.47
CA LYS A 281 0.59 0.82 -27.39
C LYS A 281 0.05 0.44 -26.02
N ALA A 282 -1.20 -0.01 -25.95
CA ALA A 282 -1.81 -0.42 -24.70
C ALA A 282 -1.23 -1.77 -24.22
N LEU A 283 -0.96 -2.71 -25.13
CA LEU A 283 -0.22 -3.93 -24.80
C LEU A 283 1.19 -3.63 -24.27
N LEU A 284 1.95 -2.73 -24.95
CA LEU A 284 3.29 -2.36 -24.50
C LEU A 284 3.30 -1.77 -23.09
N LYS A 285 2.33 -0.93 -22.72
CA LYS A 285 2.20 -0.40 -21.36
C LYS A 285 1.89 -1.48 -20.32
N VAL A 286 1.04 -2.43 -20.65
CA VAL A 286 0.66 -3.52 -19.74
C VAL A 286 1.85 -4.43 -19.49
N SER A 287 2.61 -4.76 -20.54
CA SER A 287 3.83 -5.53 -20.41
C SER A 287 4.94 -4.75 -19.69
N GLU A 288 5.01 -3.42 -19.82
CA GLU A 288 5.91 -2.57 -19.01
C GLU A 288 5.60 -2.69 -17.51
N ILE A 289 4.32 -2.59 -17.12
CA ILE A 289 3.90 -2.81 -15.72
C ILE A 289 4.26 -4.22 -15.24
N LYS A 290 4.10 -5.24 -16.10
CA LYS A 290 4.47 -6.62 -15.78
C LYS A 290 5.97 -6.75 -15.50
N LEU A 291 6.81 -6.13 -16.34
CA LEU A 291 8.26 -6.13 -16.18
C LEU A 291 8.67 -5.41 -14.89
N ASP A 292 8.07 -4.26 -14.57
CA ASP A 292 8.37 -3.55 -13.32
C ASP A 292 8.04 -4.40 -12.08
N ILE A 293 6.91 -5.12 -12.10
CA ILE A 293 6.53 -6.05 -11.02
C ILE A 293 7.58 -7.16 -10.87
N LEU A 294 7.94 -7.82 -11.96
CA LEU A 294 8.88 -8.96 -11.97
C LEU A 294 10.31 -8.54 -11.60
N ASP A 295 10.76 -7.39 -12.08
CA ASP A 295 12.16 -6.98 -11.94
C ASP A 295 12.45 -6.34 -10.57
N ASN A 296 11.52 -5.56 -10.01
CA ASN A 296 11.80 -4.74 -8.84
C ASN A 296 11.01 -5.14 -7.58
N LEU A 297 9.79 -5.67 -7.70
CA LEU A 297 8.92 -5.90 -6.53
C LEU A 297 9.11 -7.28 -5.92
N GLU A 298 9.31 -8.32 -6.73
CA GLU A 298 9.62 -9.66 -6.22
C GLU A 298 10.89 -9.63 -5.34
N ASP A 299 11.86 -8.81 -5.71
CA ASP A 299 13.10 -8.63 -4.96
C ASP A 299 12.89 -7.97 -3.60
N LEU A 300 12.00 -6.99 -3.55
CA LEU A 300 11.59 -6.34 -2.30
C LEU A 300 10.79 -7.27 -1.41
N MET A 301 10.01 -8.18 -2.00
CA MET A 301 9.24 -9.18 -1.26
C MET A 301 10.08 -10.35 -0.76
N ASN A 302 11.32 -10.50 -1.24
CA ASN A 302 12.22 -11.57 -0.86
C ASN A 302 13.06 -11.19 0.39
N PRO A 303 12.78 -11.77 1.57
CA PRO A 303 13.50 -11.41 2.79
C PRO A 303 15.01 -11.70 2.71
N LEU A 304 15.42 -12.72 1.95
CA LEU A 304 16.84 -13.08 1.76
C LEU A 304 17.63 -11.97 1.04
N LYS A 305 16.93 -11.13 0.25
CA LYS A 305 17.54 -9.97 -0.42
C LYS A 305 17.54 -8.72 0.47
N LEU A 306 16.70 -8.68 1.50
CA LEU A 306 16.60 -7.53 2.41
C LEU A 306 17.59 -7.58 3.58
N THR A 307 17.86 -8.77 4.12
CA THR A 307 18.70 -8.93 5.31
C THR A 307 19.32 -10.32 5.37
N SER A 308 20.53 -10.39 5.94
CA SER A 308 21.22 -11.65 6.21
C SER A 308 20.81 -12.29 7.54
N ASP A 309 20.07 -11.56 8.40
CA ASP A 309 19.62 -12.06 9.69
C ASP A 309 18.35 -12.92 9.54
N TRP A 310 18.43 -14.18 9.99
CA TRP A 310 17.34 -15.14 9.91
C TRP A 310 16.09 -14.70 10.67
N TYR A 311 16.24 -13.96 11.78
CA TYR A 311 15.10 -13.49 12.56
C TYR A 311 14.33 -12.42 11.76
N TYR A 312 15.04 -11.41 11.25
CA TYR A 312 14.40 -10.36 10.45
C TYR A 312 13.79 -10.89 9.16
N GLN A 313 14.38 -11.93 8.55
CA GLN A 313 13.77 -12.63 7.42
C GLN A 313 12.41 -13.22 7.80
N GLY A 314 12.34 -13.97 8.91
CA GLY A 314 11.10 -14.57 9.40
C GLY A 314 10.05 -13.54 9.80
N ALA A 315 10.46 -12.47 10.49
CA ALA A 315 9.57 -11.38 10.86
C ALA A 315 8.99 -10.68 9.62
N TYR A 316 9.83 -10.38 8.62
CA TYR A 316 9.36 -9.76 7.38
C TYR A 316 8.44 -10.66 6.55
N ASP A 317 8.76 -11.95 6.43
CA ASP A 317 7.86 -12.93 5.80
C ASP A 317 6.48 -12.96 6.48
N HIS A 318 6.45 -12.85 7.80
CA HIS A 318 5.22 -12.78 8.57
C HIS A 318 4.41 -11.51 8.26
N LEU A 319 5.09 -10.35 8.18
CA LEU A 319 4.48 -9.07 7.78
C LEU A 319 3.85 -9.14 6.39
N ILE A 320 4.61 -9.65 5.40
CA ILE A 320 4.15 -9.83 4.01
C ILE A 320 2.88 -10.69 3.95
N ARG A 321 2.80 -11.75 4.76
CA ARG A 321 1.63 -12.63 4.84
C ARG A 321 0.43 -11.93 5.49
N ILE A 322 0.61 -11.30 6.66
CA ILE A 322 -0.50 -10.65 7.39
C ILE A 322 -1.10 -9.51 6.55
N LEU A 323 -0.25 -8.73 5.88
CA LEU A 323 -0.67 -7.60 5.06
C LEU A 323 -1.17 -8.02 3.66
N LYS A 324 -1.16 -9.33 3.38
CA LYS A 324 -1.67 -9.97 2.18
C LYS A 324 -1.01 -9.49 0.88
N VAL A 325 0.29 -9.17 0.92
CA VAL A 325 0.98 -8.55 -0.21
C VAL A 325 0.99 -9.48 -1.42
N LYS A 326 1.27 -10.78 -1.20
CA LYS A 326 1.27 -11.81 -2.26
C LYS A 326 -0.11 -12.06 -2.86
N GLU A 327 -1.17 -11.94 -2.07
CA GLU A 327 -2.54 -12.06 -2.55
C GLU A 327 -2.90 -10.92 -3.49
N TYR A 328 -2.48 -9.68 -3.16
CA TYR A 328 -2.67 -8.54 -4.06
C TYR A 328 -1.84 -8.66 -5.33
N GLU A 329 -0.57 -9.07 -5.22
CA GLU A 329 0.29 -9.39 -6.35
C GLU A 329 -0.36 -10.39 -7.32
N ASN A 330 -0.91 -11.49 -6.78
CA ASN A 330 -1.56 -12.53 -7.58
C ASN A 330 -2.78 -11.99 -8.34
N VAL A 331 -3.60 -11.15 -7.70
CA VAL A 331 -4.77 -10.54 -8.34
C VAL A 331 -4.34 -9.63 -9.50
N VAL A 332 -3.34 -8.79 -9.27
CA VAL A 332 -2.78 -7.87 -10.28
C VAL A 332 -2.20 -8.64 -11.46
N THR A 333 -1.37 -9.66 -11.18
CA THR A 333 -0.71 -10.47 -12.22
C THR A 333 -1.73 -11.23 -13.07
N GLN A 334 -2.77 -11.81 -12.46
CA GLN A 334 -3.86 -12.47 -13.20
C GLN A 334 -4.61 -11.50 -14.12
N LYS A 335 -4.83 -10.25 -13.70
CA LYS A 335 -5.44 -9.21 -14.56
C LYS A 335 -4.55 -8.87 -15.75
N ILE A 336 -3.23 -8.77 -15.53
CA ILE A 336 -2.24 -8.53 -16.59
C ILE A 336 -2.25 -9.69 -17.59
N ASP A 337 -2.15 -10.94 -17.13
CA ASP A 337 -2.13 -12.13 -17.99
C ASP A 337 -3.40 -12.22 -18.83
N ALA A 338 -4.57 -12.03 -18.21
CA ALA A 338 -5.85 -12.02 -18.94
C ALA A 338 -5.90 -10.92 -20.01
N LEU A 339 -5.27 -9.78 -19.77
CA LEU A 339 -5.23 -8.68 -20.73
C LEU A 339 -4.27 -8.98 -21.88
N GLU A 340 -3.09 -9.54 -21.62
CA GLU A 340 -2.15 -10.01 -22.65
C GLU A 340 -2.80 -11.09 -23.55
N ASP A 341 -3.56 -12.03 -22.96
CA ASP A 341 -4.30 -13.05 -23.69
C ASP A 341 -5.41 -12.46 -24.58
N LEU A 342 -6.17 -11.48 -24.07
CA LEU A 342 -7.19 -10.79 -24.87
C LEU A 342 -6.58 -10.03 -26.04
N TYR A 343 -5.44 -9.36 -25.82
CA TYR A 343 -4.75 -8.61 -26.86
C TYR A 343 -4.10 -9.50 -27.91
N SER A 344 -3.43 -10.58 -27.51
CA SER A 344 -2.84 -11.55 -28.45
C SER A 344 -3.94 -12.13 -29.35
N THR A 345 -5.08 -12.54 -28.77
CA THR A 345 -6.25 -13.00 -29.52
C THR A 345 -6.77 -11.92 -30.48
N ALA A 346 -6.91 -10.67 -30.03
CA ALA A 346 -7.36 -9.57 -30.88
C ALA A 346 -6.39 -9.26 -32.04
N GLN A 347 -5.09 -9.39 -31.78
CA GLN A 347 -4.03 -9.19 -32.78
C GLN A 347 -4.02 -10.32 -33.81
N GLU A 348 -4.17 -11.58 -33.39
CA GLU A 348 -4.31 -12.74 -34.30
C GLU A 348 -5.53 -12.59 -35.23
N LEU A 349 -6.67 -12.11 -34.71
CA LEU A 349 -7.85 -11.81 -35.51
C LEU A 349 -7.60 -10.68 -36.51
N SER A 350 -6.83 -9.65 -36.13
CA SER A 350 -6.45 -8.55 -37.03
C SER A 350 -5.50 -9.01 -38.13
N TYR A 351 -4.50 -9.82 -37.81
CA TYR A 351 -3.59 -10.41 -38.79
C TYR A 351 -4.32 -11.34 -39.75
N SER A 352 -5.20 -12.20 -39.25
CA SER A 352 -6.01 -13.10 -40.10
C SER A 352 -6.88 -12.32 -41.09
N LYS A 353 -7.47 -11.20 -40.68
CA LYS A 353 -8.22 -10.30 -41.57
C LYS A 353 -7.33 -9.61 -42.59
N THR A 354 -6.15 -9.16 -42.18
CA THR A 354 -5.18 -8.50 -43.08
C THR A 354 -4.65 -9.48 -44.13
N LEU A 355 -4.40 -10.72 -43.74
CA LEU A 355 -4.00 -11.81 -44.61
C LEU A 355 -5.10 -12.14 -45.64
N LEU A 356 -6.36 -12.25 -45.19
CA LEU A 356 -7.52 -12.47 -46.07
C LEU A 356 -7.72 -11.32 -47.06
N ILE A 357 -7.51 -10.07 -46.64
CA ILE A 357 -7.59 -8.91 -47.52
C ILE A 357 -6.43 -8.89 -48.52
N ALA A 358 -5.21 -9.20 -48.09
CA ALA A 358 -4.07 -9.35 -49.01
C ALA A 358 -4.36 -10.44 -50.06
N GLU A 359 -4.96 -11.55 -49.65
CA GLU A 359 -5.41 -12.61 -50.55
C GLU A 359 -6.47 -12.11 -51.54
N VAL A 360 -7.49 -11.39 -51.07
CA VAL A 360 -8.51 -10.79 -51.96
C VAL A 360 -7.90 -9.78 -52.93
N VAL A 361 -6.95 -8.95 -52.50
CA VAL A 361 -6.24 -8.00 -53.36
C VAL A 361 -5.43 -8.72 -54.43
N VAL A 362 -4.72 -9.79 -54.06
CA VAL A 362 -3.98 -10.64 -55.01
C VAL A 362 -4.96 -11.28 -56.01
N ILE A 363 -6.08 -11.83 -55.55
CA ILE A 363 -7.13 -12.40 -56.41
C ILE A 363 -7.67 -11.34 -57.39
N LEU A 364 -7.93 -10.12 -56.92
CA LEU A 364 -8.41 -9.02 -57.75
C LEU A 364 -7.36 -8.55 -58.78
N LEU A 365 -6.08 -8.50 -58.40
CA LEU A 365 -4.98 -8.18 -59.32
C LEU A 365 -4.85 -9.22 -60.42
N ILE A 366 -4.94 -10.51 -60.07
CA ILE A 366 -4.94 -11.60 -61.05
C ILE A 366 -6.16 -11.51 -61.97
N ALA A 367 -7.36 -11.28 -61.41
CA ALA A 367 -8.57 -11.12 -62.20
C ALA A 367 -8.48 -9.93 -63.18
N PHE A 368 -7.87 -8.82 -62.74
CA PHE A 368 -7.65 -7.65 -63.59
C PHE A 368 -6.67 -7.94 -64.73
N GLU A 369 -5.54 -8.61 -64.46
CA GLU A 369 -4.60 -9.02 -65.50
C GLU A 369 -5.25 -9.94 -66.55
N VAL A 370 -6.05 -10.91 -66.11
CA VAL A 370 -6.74 -11.84 -67.02
C VAL A 370 -7.71 -11.10 -67.95
N ILE A 371 -8.47 -10.13 -67.43
CA ILE A 371 -9.38 -9.31 -68.23
C ILE A 371 -8.61 -8.41 -69.21
N ALA A 372 -7.49 -7.83 -68.78
CA ALA A 372 -6.66 -6.97 -69.62
C ALA A 372 -5.94 -7.74 -70.74
N PHE A 373 -5.68 -9.04 -70.56
CA PHE A 373 -5.00 -9.90 -71.52
C PHE A 373 -5.95 -10.70 -72.44
N LEU A 374 -7.26 -10.58 -72.24
CA LEU A 374 -8.27 -11.17 -73.12
C LEU A 374 -8.33 -10.38 -74.44
N PRO A 375 -8.04 -10.99 -75.61
CA PRO A 375 -8.15 -10.30 -76.89
C PRO A 375 -9.63 -9.97 -77.16
N HIS A 376 -9.91 -8.71 -77.49
CA HIS A 376 -11.24 -8.23 -77.87
C HIS A 376 -11.78 -8.89 -79.14
#